data_AF-A0A925VHQ1-F1
#
_entry.id   AF-A0A925VHQ1-F1
#
_cell.length_a   1.000
_cell.length_b   1.000
_cell.length_c   1.000
_cell.angle_alpha   90.00
_cell.angle_beta   90.00
_cell.angle_gamma   90.00
#
_symmetry.space_group_name_H-M   'P 1'
#
loop_
_entity.id
_entity.type
_entity.pdbx_description
1 polymer ?
#
loop_
_entity_poly.entity_id
_entity_poly.type
_entity_poly.pdbx_seq_one_letter_code
_entity_poly.pdbx_strand_id
1 'polypeptide(L)'
;MSKLALVTLTILGVVIGVLALWEMREAVELLALSVALAAAITPDVQRMARRGVPMSRAVSLSFAVMLLVVMGALITLAFLAYAELASAIADVPAWYEGTRASLRAQGGWLAQLGGVFPSTSTITSSLANDSAQIGSLLYGVTTGALTLAVLIFSVASLAFYWLLDRARLERLWLSLLPLQVRVPARA
;
A
#
# COMPACT_ATOMS: atom_id res chain seq x y z
N MET A 1 -33.12 -2.95 -38.31
CA MET A 1 -32.96 -2.86 -36.84
C MET A 1 -32.96 -1.38 -36.47
N SER A 2 -33.95 -0.95 -35.69
CA SER A 2 -34.27 0.46 -35.45
C SER A 2 -33.14 1.15 -34.69
N LYS A 3 -32.70 2.31 -35.18
CA LYS A 3 -31.63 3.15 -34.59
C LYS A 3 -31.81 3.36 -33.08
N LEU A 4 -33.07 3.34 -32.62
CA LEU A 4 -33.45 3.37 -31.21
C LEU A 4 -32.86 2.22 -30.40
N ALA A 5 -32.92 0.97 -30.87
CA ALA A 5 -32.35 -0.17 -30.14
C ALA A 5 -30.83 -0.05 -29.96
N LEU A 6 -30.14 0.50 -30.97
CA LEU A 6 -28.69 0.70 -30.93
C LEU A 6 -28.31 1.84 -29.97
N VAL A 7 -29.09 2.94 -29.96
CA VAL A 7 -28.91 4.04 -29.01
C VAL A 7 -29.18 3.57 -27.58
N THR A 8 -30.27 2.84 -27.33
CA THR A 8 -30.60 2.32 -26.00
C THR A 8 -29.52 1.34 -25.51
N LEU A 9 -29.03 0.45 -26.38
CA LEU A 9 -27.92 -0.45 -26.04
C LEU A 9 -26.65 0.32 -25.70
N THR A 10 -26.35 1.39 -26.45
CA THR A 10 -25.17 2.23 -26.20
C THR A 10 -25.27 2.95 -24.85
N ILE A 11 -26.43 3.56 -24.56
CA ILE A 11 -26.67 4.22 -23.27
C ILE A 11 -26.56 3.21 -22.13
N LEU A 12 -27.20 2.04 -22.28
CA LEU A 12 -27.13 0.99 -21.27
C LEU A 12 -25.69 0.50 -21.06
N GLY A 13 -24.93 0.31 -22.14
CA GLY A 13 -23.53 -0.07 -22.08
C GLY A 13 -22.66 0.98 -21.39
N VAL A 14 -22.88 2.26 -21.66
CA VAL A 14 -22.19 3.36 -20.98
C VAL A 14 -22.55 3.40 -19.49
N VAL A 15 -23.84 3.29 -19.14
CA VAL A 15 -24.28 3.28 -17.74
C VAL A 15 -23.71 2.10 -16.99
N ILE A 16 -23.75 0.89 -17.57
CA ILE A 16 -23.14 -0.31 -16.99
C ILE A 16 -21.63 -0.11 -16.85
N GLY A 17 -20.96 0.46 -17.84
CA GLY A 17 -19.53 0.76 -17.79
C GLY A 17 -19.18 1.75 -16.68
N VAL A 18 -19.96 2.82 -16.52
CA VAL A 18 -19.78 3.81 -15.45
C VAL A 18 -20.04 3.19 -14.08
N LEU A 19 -21.10 2.38 -13.93
CA LEU A 19 -21.39 1.67 -12.68
C LEU A 19 -20.29 0.66 -12.34
N ALA A 20 -19.78 -0.07 -13.34
CA ALA A 20 -18.66 -0.99 -13.14
C ALA A 20 -17.39 -0.24 -12.71
N LEU A 21 -17.09 0.91 -13.33
CA LEU A 21 -15.97 1.77 -12.91
C LEU A 21 -16.15 2.32 -11.49
N TRP A 22 -17.38 2.65 -11.11
CA TRP A 22 -17.71 3.14 -9.77
C TRP A 22 -17.51 2.05 -8.71
N GLU A 23 -17.95 0.83 -9.00
CA GLU A 23 -17.76 -0.31 -8.10
C GLU A 23 -16.27 -0.67 -7.99
N MET A 24 -15.55 -0.57 -9.10
CA MET A 24 -14.11 -0.79 -9.20
C MET A 24 -13.27 0.44 -8.83
N ARG A 25 -13.79 1.38 -8.03
CA ARG A 25 -13.06 2.61 -7.65
C ARG A 25 -11.63 2.33 -7.15
N GLU A 26 -11.43 1.27 -6.36
CA GLU A 26 -10.11 0.88 -5.86
C GLU A 26 -9.16 0.49 -6.99
N ALA A 27 -9.65 -0.24 -8.00
CA ALA A 27 -8.86 -0.58 -9.17
C ALA A 27 -8.56 0.66 -10.02
N VAL A 28 -9.50 1.59 -10.14
CA VAL A 28 -9.31 2.87 -10.85
C VAL A 28 -8.25 3.73 -10.15
N GLU A 29 -8.30 3.82 -8.83
CA GLU A 29 -7.30 4.51 -8.00
C GLU A 29 -5.91 3.87 -8.16
N LEU A 30 -5.81 2.54 -8.09
CA LEU A 30 -4.57 1.80 -8.34
C LEU A 30 -4.02 2.06 -9.74
N LEU A 31 -4.90 2.08 -10.74
CA LEU A 31 -4.52 2.35 -12.12
C LEU A 31 -4.02 3.79 -12.28
N ALA A 32 -4.73 4.77 -11.71
CA ALA A 32 -4.30 6.17 -11.72
C ALA A 32 -2.94 6.36 -11.02
N LEU A 33 -2.73 5.74 -9.86
CA LEU A 33 -1.45 5.72 -9.16
C LEU A 33 -0.34 5.09 -10.01
N SER A 34 -0.62 3.97 -10.68
CA SER A 34 0.36 3.31 -11.54
C SER A 34 0.79 4.19 -12.73
N VAL A 35 -0.15 4.92 -13.34
CA VAL A 35 0.13 5.83 -14.46
C VAL A 35 0.90 7.05 -13.97
N ALA A 36 0.51 7.62 -12.82
CA ALA A 36 1.24 8.73 -12.20
C ALA A 36 2.68 8.33 -11.87
N LEU A 37 2.87 7.13 -11.33
CA LEU A 37 4.19 6.57 -11.04
C LEU A 37 5.02 6.35 -12.31
N ALA A 38 4.43 5.76 -13.36
CA ALA A 38 5.09 5.58 -14.65
C ALA A 38 5.52 6.93 -15.26
N ALA A 39 4.67 7.96 -15.15
CA ALA A 39 5.00 9.31 -15.60
C ALA A 39 6.14 9.93 -14.79
N ALA A 40 6.17 9.71 -13.47
CA ALA A 40 7.23 10.20 -12.59
C ALA A 40 8.60 9.55 -12.87
N ILE A 41 8.63 8.26 -13.23
CA ILE A 41 9.86 7.50 -13.51
C ILE A 41 10.38 7.74 -14.94
N THR A 42 9.50 8.10 -15.87
CA THR A 42 9.84 8.39 -17.27
C THR A 42 11.06 9.33 -17.46
N PRO A 43 11.19 10.48 -16.77
CA PRO A 43 12.35 11.36 -16.93
C PRO A 43 13.67 10.69 -16.53
N ASP A 44 13.70 9.86 -15.49
CA ASP A 44 14.90 9.15 -15.06
C ASP A 44 15.29 8.03 -16.04
N VAL A 45 14.31 7.30 -16.56
CA VAL A 45 14.53 6.31 -17.63
C VAL A 45 15.10 7.00 -18.88
N GLN A 46 14.58 8.18 -19.26
CA GLN A 46 15.10 8.94 -20.40
C GLN A 46 16.54 9.42 -20.17
N ARG A 47 16.92 9.79 -18.94
CA ARG A 47 18.32 10.12 -18.60
C ARG A 47 19.25 8.93 -18.79
N MET A 48 18.82 7.72 -18.41
CA MET A 48 19.59 6.49 -18.65
C MET A 48 19.65 6.10 -20.12
N ALA A 49 18.56 6.29 -20.87
CA ALA A 49 18.53 6.02 -22.31
C ALA A 49 19.50 6.93 -23.08
N ARG A 50 19.63 8.20 -22.68
CA ARG A 50 20.64 9.14 -23.24
C ARG A 50 22.09 8.70 -22.99
N ARG A 51 22.33 7.85 -21.99
CA ARG A 51 23.65 7.27 -21.69
C ARG A 51 23.93 5.97 -22.48
N GLY A 52 23.08 5.63 -23.45
CA GLY A 52 23.27 4.47 -24.33
C GLY A 52 22.67 3.16 -23.82
N VAL A 53 21.91 3.19 -22.73
CA VAL A 53 21.21 1.99 -22.22
C VAL A 53 19.95 1.74 -23.06
N PRO A 54 19.73 0.53 -23.60
CA PRO A 54 18.51 0.23 -24.33
C PRO A 54 17.29 0.41 -23.42
N MET A 55 16.24 1.06 -23.95
CA MET A 55 15.10 1.54 -23.16
C MET A 55 14.46 0.45 -22.30
N SER A 56 14.36 -0.78 -22.81
CA SER A 56 13.85 -1.94 -22.05
C SER A 56 14.66 -2.24 -20.77
N ARG A 57 16.00 -2.13 -20.82
CA ARG A 57 16.87 -2.35 -19.64
C ARG A 57 16.84 -1.16 -18.68
N ALA A 58 16.73 0.06 -19.20
CA ALA A 58 16.63 1.26 -18.35
C ALA A 58 15.33 1.26 -17.52
N VAL A 59 14.22 0.80 -18.11
CA VAL A 59 12.95 0.62 -17.42
C VAL A 59 13.07 -0.46 -16.35
N SER A 60 13.53 -1.67 -16.71
CA SER A 60 13.61 -2.78 -15.74
C SER A 60 14.54 -2.47 -14.56
N LEU A 61 15.68 -1.80 -14.80
CA LEU A 61 16.60 -1.44 -13.73
C LEU A 61 16.01 -0.38 -12.79
N SER A 62 15.41 0.68 -13.33
CA SER A 62 14.76 1.72 -12.50
C SER A 62 13.64 1.11 -11.66
N PHE A 63 12.91 0.17 -12.25
CA PHE A 63 11.83 -0.55 -11.58
C PHE A 63 12.32 -1.46 -10.46
N ALA A 64 13.37 -2.24 -10.72
CA ALA A 64 13.97 -3.12 -9.74
C ALA A 64 14.53 -2.32 -8.56
N VAL A 65 15.21 -1.20 -8.82
CA VAL A 65 15.73 -0.32 -7.77
C VAL A 65 14.60 0.28 -6.94
N MET A 66 13.54 0.80 -7.58
CA MET A 66 12.39 1.34 -6.86
C MET A 66 11.73 0.28 -5.98
N LEU A 67 11.47 -0.92 -6.53
CA LEU A 67 10.86 -2.01 -5.79
C LEU A 67 11.72 -2.39 -4.57
N LEU A 68 13.04 -2.47 -4.75
CA LEU A 68 13.98 -2.81 -3.68
C LEU A 68 14.00 -1.74 -2.59
N VAL A 69 13.99 -0.46 -2.96
CA VAL A 69 13.91 0.66 -2.00
C VAL A 69 12.61 0.62 -1.20
N VAL A 70 11.47 0.44 -1.86
CA VAL A 70 10.17 0.43 -1.19
C VAL A 70 10.02 -0.81 -0.29
N MET A 71 10.40 -1.99 -0.78
CA MET A 71 10.38 -3.22 0.04
C MET A 71 11.35 -3.13 1.22
N GLY A 72 12.55 -2.59 1.03
CA GLY A 72 13.50 -2.34 2.11
C GLY A 72 12.95 -1.37 3.14
N ALA A 73 12.30 -0.29 2.71
CA ALA A 73 11.64 0.66 3.60
C ALA A 73 10.49 0.00 4.40
N LEU A 74 9.66 -0.82 3.75
CA LEU A 74 8.59 -1.55 4.44
C LEU A 74 9.13 -2.53 5.48
N ILE A 75 10.18 -3.29 5.15
CA ILE A 75 10.79 -4.27 6.06
C ILE A 75 11.39 -3.54 7.28
N THR A 76 12.09 -2.43 7.04
CA THR A 76 12.67 -1.64 8.14
C THR A 76 11.61 -1.00 9.02
N LEU A 77 10.55 -0.44 8.46
CA LEU A 77 9.40 0.07 9.22
C LEU A 77 8.71 -1.04 10.02
N ALA A 78 8.49 -2.21 9.41
CA ALA A 78 7.87 -3.35 10.10
C ALA A 78 8.73 -3.83 11.28
N PHE A 79 10.05 -3.88 11.10
CA PHE A 79 10.97 -4.25 12.17
C PHE A 79 11.01 -3.20 13.29
N LEU A 80 11.00 -1.90 12.93
CA LEU A 80 10.97 -0.82 13.91
C LEU A 80 9.66 -0.82 14.71
N ALA A 81 8.52 -0.98 14.04
CA ALA A 81 7.22 -1.09 14.68
C ALA A 81 7.14 -2.32 15.60
N TYR A 82 7.74 -3.45 15.19
CA TYR A 82 7.83 -4.64 16.04
C TYR A 82 8.70 -4.40 17.26
N ALA A 83 9.85 -3.73 17.11
CA ALA A 83 10.75 -3.39 18.21
C ALA A 83 10.08 -2.44 19.21
N GLU A 84 9.37 -1.41 18.74
CA GLU A 84 8.60 -0.51 19.59
C GLU A 84 7.49 -1.25 20.33
N LEU A 85 6.72 -2.10 19.63
CA LEU A 85 5.66 -2.88 20.27
C LEU A 85 6.20 -3.86 21.31
N ALA A 86 7.32 -4.52 21.01
CA ALA A 86 7.99 -5.43 21.95
C ALA A 86 8.52 -4.68 23.19
N SER A 87 9.11 -3.50 23.01
CA SER A 87 9.59 -2.65 24.12
C SER A 87 8.43 -2.13 24.97
N ALA A 88 7.35 -1.66 24.35
CA ALA A 88 6.16 -1.18 25.05
C ALA A 88 5.52 -2.29 25.89
N ILE A 89 5.45 -3.52 25.37
CA ILE A 89 4.95 -4.68 26.14
C ILE A 89 5.93 -5.06 27.27
N ALA A 90 7.24 -4.96 27.03
CA ALA A 90 8.26 -5.28 28.03
C ALA A 90 8.32 -4.28 29.20
N ASP A 91 7.98 -3.01 28.96
CA ASP A 91 8.04 -1.94 29.96
C ASP A 91 6.77 -1.79 30.81
N VAL A 92 5.63 -2.33 30.34
CA VAL A 92 4.35 -2.33 31.07
C VAL A 92 4.47 -2.93 32.49
N PRO A 93 5.13 -4.08 32.71
CA PRO A 93 5.41 -4.63 34.04
C PRO A 93 6.15 -3.65 34.97
N ALA A 94 7.20 -2.97 34.46
CA ALA A 94 8.03 -2.06 35.23
C ALA A 94 7.26 -0.78 35.62
N TRP A 95 6.46 -0.24 34.69
CA TRP A 95 5.55 0.88 34.96
C TRP A 95 4.50 0.53 36.01
N TYR A 96 3.91 -0.66 35.94
CA TYR A 96 2.91 -1.13 36.88
C TYR A 96 3.49 -1.32 38.29
N GLU A 97 4.68 -1.93 38.40
CA GLU A 97 5.42 -2.06 39.65
C GLU A 97 5.74 -0.70 40.27
N GLY A 98 6.27 0.25 39.48
CA GLY A 98 6.61 1.59 39.93
C GLY A 98 5.40 2.37 40.43
N THR A 99 4.27 2.25 39.73
CA THR A 99 3.00 2.87 40.13
C THR A 99 2.46 2.24 41.41
N ARG A 100 2.48 0.91 41.53
CA ARG A 100 2.04 0.19 42.73
C ARG A 100 2.93 0.47 43.94
N ALA A 101 4.24 0.58 43.75
CA ALA A 101 5.19 0.96 44.80
C ALA A 101 4.96 2.41 45.26
N SER A 102 4.69 3.33 44.33
CA SER A 102 4.34 4.72 44.63
C SER A 102 3.02 4.84 45.39
N LEU A 103 1.99 4.06 45.03
CA LEU A 103 0.71 4.02 45.75
C LEU A 103 0.88 3.45 47.17
N ARG A 104 1.72 2.42 47.35
CA ARG A 104 2.03 1.89 48.69
C ARG A 104 2.80 2.89 49.56
N ALA A 105 3.70 3.65 48.94
CA ALA A 105 4.50 4.66 49.64
C ALA A 105 3.68 5.86 50.11
N GLN A 106 2.53 6.16 49.49
CA GLN A 106 1.70 7.32 49.81
C GLN A 106 0.88 7.20 51.12
N GLY A 107 0.84 6.03 51.78
CA GLY A 107 0.20 5.86 53.09
C GLY A 107 -1.33 6.07 53.10
N GLY A 108 -2.00 5.58 54.16
CA GLY A 108 -3.46 5.69 54.32
C GLY A 108 -4.27 4.72 53.43
N TRP A 109 -5.48 5.10 53.04
CA TRP A 109 -6.40 4.27 52.24
C TRP A 109 -5.84 3.90 50.84
N LEU A 110 -4.93 4.73 50.30
CA LEU A 110 -4.21 4.49 49.04
C LEU A 110 -3.23 3.32 49.14
N ALA A 111 -2.64 3.08 50.31
CA ALA A 111 -1.75 1.93 50.53
C ALA A 111 -2.52 0.60 50.60
N GLN A 112 -3.78 0.63 51.07
CA GLN A 112 -4.68 -0.54 51.04
C GLN A 112 -5.06 -0.92 49.60
N LEU A 113 -5.31 0.07 48.73
CA LEU A 113 -5.55 -0.18 47.31
C LEU A 113 -4.35 -0.87 46.63
N GLY A 114 -3.12 -0.45 46.92
CA GLY A 114 -1.90 -1.11 46.41
C GLY A 114 -1.79 -2.60 46.79
N GLY A 115 -2.42 -3.00 47.90
CA GLY A 115 -2.55 -4.39 48.37
C GLY A 115 -3.58 -5.22 47.62
N VAL A 116 -4.68 -4.60 47.17
CA VAL A 116 -5.77 -5.24 46.41
C VAL A 116 -5.35 -5.50 44.95
N PHE A 117 -4.47 -4.66 44.40
CA PHE A 117 -3.98 -4.84 43.04
C PHE A 117 -3.12 -6.11 42.91
N PRO A 118 -3.45 -7.01 41.94
CA PRO A 118 -2.72 -8.25 41.71
C PRO A 118 -1.26 -7.97 41.36
N SER A 119 -0.38 -8.88 41.76
CA SER A 119 1.05 -8.81 41.45
C SER A 119 1.29 -8.94 39.95
N THR A 120 2.39 -8.34 39.49
CA THR A 120 2.84 -8.33 38.10
C THR A 120 2.96 -9.74 37.52
N SER A 121 3.33 -10.73 38.33
CA SER A 121 3.37 -12.16 37.97
C SER A 121 2.00 -12.76 37.63
N THR A 122 0.92 -12.26 38.24
CA THR A 122 -0.47 -12.68 37.97
C THR A 122 -1.00 -12.03 36.70
N ILE A 123 -0.57 -10.80 36.41
CA ILE A 123 -0.95 -10.07 35.19
C ILE A 123 -0.23 -10.67 33.98
N THR A 124 1.08 -10.92 34.07
CA THR A 124 1.85 -11.52 32.98
C THR A 124 1.41 -12.95 32.69
N SER A 125 1.03 -13.74 33.70
CA SER A 125 0.45 -15.07 33.48
C SER A 125 -0.96 -15.01 32.90
N SER A 126 -1.78 -14.01 33.26
CA SER A 126 -3.08 -13.79 32.59
C SER A 126 -2.92 -13.31 31.14
N LEU A 127 -1.96 -12.43 30.84
CA LEU A 127 -1.67 -11.98 29.46
C LEU A 127 -1.05 -13.11 28.61
N ALA A 128 -0.22 -13.96 29.20
CA ALA A 128 0.31 -15.14 28.53
C ALA A 128 -0.78 -16.17 28.21
N ASN A 129 -1.79 -16.30 29.09
CA ASN A 129 -2.98 -17.10 28.83
C ASN A 129 -3.92 -16.45 27.81
N ASP A 130 -4.00 -15.12 27.78
CA ASP A 130 -4.74 -14.33 26.79
C ASP A 130 -3.96 -14.12 25.46
N SER A 131 -3.25 -15.18 25.07
CA SER A 131 -2.48 -15.32 23.83
C SER A 131 -3.24 -14.94 22.57
N ALA A 132 -4.57 -14.98 22.60
CA ALA A 132 -5.44 -14.55 21.51
C ALA A 132 -5.31 -13.06 21.20
N GLN A 133 -5.13 -12.20 22.22
CA GLN A 133 -5.05 -10.76 22.03
C GLN A 133 -3.71 -10.35 21.41
N ILE A 134 -2.61 -10.93 21.90
CA ILE A 134 -1.26 -10.77 21.30
C ILE A 134 -1.24 -11.34 19.88
N GLY A 135 -1.85 -12.51 19.68
CA GLY A 135 -2.00 -13.13 18.36
C GLY A 135 -2.74 -12.23 17.36
N SER A 136 -3.80 -11.55 17.80
CA SER A 136 -4.56 -10.63 16.94
C SER A 136 -3.77 -9.39 16.52
N LEU A 137 -2.93 -8.85 17.42
CA LEU A 137 -2.07 -7.70 17.12
C LEU A 137 -0.98 -8.08 16.13
N LEU A 138 -0.30 -9.21 16.35
CA LEU A 138 0.71 -9.74 15.43
C LEU A 138 0.12 -10.08 14.06
N TYR A 139 -1.08 -10.67 14.04
CA TYR A 139 -1.80 -10.96 12.81
C TYR A 139 -2.18 -9.67 12.07
N GLY A 140 -2.68 -8.65 12.77
CA GLY A 140 -3.02 -7.35 12.19
C GLY A 140 -1.80 -6.64 11.58
N VAL A 141 -0.67 -6.63 12.28
CA VAL A 141 0.58 -6.04 11.76
C VAL A 141 1.09 -6.82 10.53
N THR A 142 1.09 -8.15 10.60
CA THR A 142 1.57 -9.00 9.50
C THR A 142 0.70 -8.87 8.26
N THR A 143 -0.63 -8.92 8.43
CA THR A 143 -1.58 -8.76 7.32
C THR A 143 -1.57 -7.35 6.74
N GLY A 144 -1.42 -6.31 7.57
CA GLY A 144 -1.24 -4.93 7.11
C GLY A 144 0.02 -4.77 6.27
N ALA A 145 1.15 -5.26 6.75
CA ALA A 145 2.42 -5.22 6.01
C ALA A 145 2.33 -6.00 4.68
N LEU A 146 1.71 -7.18 4.68
CA LEU A 146 1.53 -8.00 3.49
C LEU A 146 0.59 -7.33 2.47
N THR A 147 -0.51 -6.74 2.94
CA THR A 147 -1.44 -5.97 2.08
C THR A 147 -0.72 -4.80 1.41
N LEU A 148 0.09 -4.03 2.16
CA LEU A 148 0.88 -2.94 1.59
C LEU A 148 1.90 -3.44 0.56
N ALA A 149 2.60 -4.54 0.85
CA ALA A 149 3.56 -5.14 -0.07
C ALA A 149 2.88 -5.58 -1.38
N VAL A 150 1.72 -6.23 -1.30
CA VAL A 150 0.93 -6.63 -2.47
C VAL A 150 0.44 -5.42 -3.26
N LEU A 151 -0.03 -4.36 -2.57
CA LEU A 151 -0.50 -3.14 -3.22
C LEU A 151 0.63 -2.45 -3.98
N ILE A 152 1.77 -2.26 -3.33
CA ILE A 152 2.97 -1.68 -3.95
C ILE A 152 3.41 -2.54 -5.13
N PHE A 153 3.51 -3.85 -4.96
CA PHE A 153 3.88 -4.77 -6.04
C PHE A 153 2.91 -4.70 -7.21
N SER A 154 1.61 -4.59 -6.95
CA SER A 154 0.57 -4.51 -7.97
C SER A 154 0.65 -3.19 -8.75
N VAL A 155 0.71 -2.05 -8.07
CA VAL A 155 0.91 -0.72 -8.68
C VAL A 155 2.19 -0.74 -9.50
N ALA A 156 3.24 -1.34 -8.96
CA ALA A 156 4.51 -1.43 -9.62
C ALA A 156 4.39 -2.29 -10.90
N SER A 157 3.91 -3.52 -10.80
CA SER A 157 3.69 -4.40 -11.96
C SER A 157 2.87 -3.73 -13.06
N LEU A 158 1.81 -3.02 -12.68
CA LEU A 158 0.96 -2.29 -13.62
C LEU A 158 1.70 -1.11 -14.28
N ALA A 159 2.45 -0.32 -13.50
CA ALA A 159 3.26 0.79 -14.03
C ALA A 159 4.34 0.29 -14.99
N PHE A 160 4.97 -0.85 -14.69
CA PHE A 160 5.93 -1.52 -15.57
C PHE A 160 5.27 -1.93 -16.89
N TYR A 161 4.08 -2.53 -16.82
CA TYR A 161 3.28 -2.88 -17.99
C TYR A 161 2.97 -1.65 -18.85
N TRP A 162 2.50 -0.56 -18.23
CA TRP A 162 2.24 0.73 -18.90
C TRP A 162 3.46 1.31 -19.60
N LEU A 163 4.64 1.23 -18.98
CA LEU A 163 5.90 1.77 -19.53
C LEU A 163 6.40 0.98 -20.75
N LEU A 164 6.21 -0.34 -20.76
CA LEU A 164 6.57 -1.21 -21.89
C LEU A 164 5.63 -1.03 -23.08
N ASP A 165 4.32 -0.97 -22.82
CA ASP A 165 3.29 -0.91 -23.88
C ASP A 165 2.91 0.54 -24.27
N ARG A 166 3.60 1.56 -23.74
CA ARG A 166 3.33 2.98 -24.01
C ARG A 166 3.21 3.29 -25.50
N ALA A 167 4.11 2.75 -26.33
CA ALA A 167 4.09 2.95 -27.79
C ALA A 167 2.88 2.30 -28.49
N ARG A 168 2.36 1.21 -27.93
CA ARG A 168 1.18 0.50 -28.47
C ARG A 168 -0.10 1.23 -28.08
N LEU A 169 -0.16 1.74 -26.85
CA LEU A 169 -1.26 2.56 -26.35
C LEU A 169 -1.36 3.91 -27.07
N GLU A 170 -0.24 4.61 -27.29
CA GLU A 170 -0.24 5.85 -28.09
C GLU A 170 -0.78 5.58 -29.50
N ARG A 171 -0.41 4.46 -30.13
CA ARG A 171 -0.95 4.07 -31.45
C ARG A 171 -2.44 3.75 -31.41
N LEU A 172 -2.93 3.09 -30.37
CA LEU A 172 -4.35 2.79 -30.17
C LEU A 172 -5.17 4.07 -29.98
N TRP A 173 -4.71 4.98 -29.12
CA TRP A 173 -5.33 6.30 -28.92
C TRP A 173 -5.33 7.13 -30.21
N LEU A 174 -4.22 7.13 -30.96
CA LEU A 174 -4.12 7.78 -32.28
C LEU A 174 -4.93 7.09 -33.39
N SER A 175 -5.39 5.85 -33.16
CA SER A 175 -6.29 5.13 -34.07
C SER A 175 -7.77 5.36 -33.75
N LEU A 176 -8.09 5.70 -32.49
CA LEU A 176 -9.42 6.11 -32.04
C LEU A 176 -9.73 7.56 -32.43
N LEU A 177 -8.69 8.38 -32.64
CA LEU A 177 -8.84 9.70 -33.26
C LEU A 177 -9.22 9.55 -34.75
N PRO A 178 -10.35 10.13 -35.19
CA PRO A 178 -10.79 10.03 -36.57
C PRO A 178 -9.72 10.57 -37.53
N LEU A 179 -9.51 9.85 -38.65
CA LEU A 179 -8.49 10.08 -39.67
C LEU A 179 -8.51 11.49 -40.32
N GLN A 180 -9.50 12.32 -40.00
CA GLN A 180 -9.78 13.62 -40.62
C GLN A 180 -8.81 14.75 -40.23
N VAL A 181 -8.00 14.56 -39.17
CA VAL A 181 -6.99 15.56 -38.72
C VAL A 181 -5.55 15.11 -39.02
N ARG A 182 -5.35 13.95 -39.67
CA ARG A 182 -4.01 13.54 -40.11
C ARG A 182 -3.58 14.42 -41.27
N VAL A 183 -2.82 15.48 -40.98
CA VAL A 183 -2.02 16.16 -42.00
C VAL A 183 -1.11 15.09 -42.62
N PRO A 184 -1.23 14.81 -43.92
CA PRO A 184 -0.34 13.88 -44.57
C PRO A 184 1.07 14.47 -44.54
N ALA A 185 1.95 13.89 -43.73
CA ALA A 185 3.38 14.11 -43.85
C ALA A 185 3.86 13.42 -45.14
N ARG A 186 3.66 14.11 -46.26
CA ARG A 186 4.31 13.86 -47.55
C ARG A 186 4.71 15.20 -48.16
N ALA A 187 5.97 15.56 -47.96
CA ALA A 187 6.87 16.12 -48.97
C ALA A 187 8.29 15.94 -48.43
#